data_AF-A0A7X3PYR8-F1
#
_entry.id   AF-A0A7X3PYR8-F1
#
_cell.length_a   1.000
_cell.length_b   1.000
_cell.length_c   1.000
_cell.angle_alpha   90.00
_cell.angle_beta   90.00
_cell.angle_gamma   90.00
#
_symmetry.space_group_name_H-M   'P 1'
#
loop_
_entity.id
_entity.type
_entity.pdbx_description
1 polymer ?
#
loop_
_entity_poly.entity_id
_entity_poly.type
_entity_poly.pdbx_seq_one_letter_code
_entity_poly.pdbx_strand_id
1 'polypeptide(L)'
;MDDGPSRKSPSKWRRGLWIVVVAGTLAAAGNALLPELATVGKERIAVVRIEGPILDSRSTVDELESYGHDPLVKAIVIRIDSPGGGVAASQEIYNAVKRVRAEK
;
A
#
# COMPACT_ATOMS: atom_id res chain seq x y z
N MET A 1 -10.48 70.38 23.21
CA MET A 1 -10.79 69.15 23.96
C MET A 1 -11.73 68.33 23.10
N ASP A 2 -11.24 67.26 22.50
CA ASP A 2 -12.10 66.20 21.94
C ASP A 2 -11.30 64.89 21.98
N ASP A 3 -11.96 63.84 22.47
CA ASP A 3 -11.33 62.71 23.13
C ASP A 3 -11.15 61.53 22.16
N GLY A 4 -9.91 61.04 22.02
CA GLY A 4 -9.57 59.95 21.10
C GLY A 4 -10.22 58.61 21.47
N PRO A 5 -10.63 57.78 20.48
CA PRO A 5 -11.40 56.58 20.75
C PRO A 5 -10.55 55.50 21.44
N SER A 6 -11.06 55.00 22.55
CA SER A 6 -10.41 53.98 23.38
C SER A 6 -10.31 52.63 22.64
N ARG A 7 -9.09 52.25 22.22
CA ARG A 7 -8.79 50.91 21.69
C ARG A 7 -8.91 49.87 22.81
N LYS A 8 -10.07 49.21 22.91
CA LYS A 8 -10.23 48.07 23.81
C LYS A 8 -9.31 46.92 23.37
N SER A 9 -8.37 46.58 24.25
CA SER A 9 -7.47 45.43 24.11
C SER A 9 -8.28 44.14 23.97
N PRO A 10 -8.01 43.29 22.96
CA PRO A 10 -8.79 42.09 22.72
C PRO A 10 -8.68 41.14 23.92
N SER A 11 -9.84 40.74 24.46
CA SER A 11 -9.96 39.96 25.68
C SER A 11 -9.17 38.64 25.60
N LYS A 12 -8.52 38.27 26.71
CA LYS A 12 -7.71 37.05 26.84
C LYS A 12 -8.49 35.77 26.48
N TRP A 13 -9.82 35.82 26.59
CA TRP A 13 -10.77 34.77 26.19
C TRP A 13 -10.74 34.45 24.69
N ARG A 14 -10.55 35.44 23.81
CA ARG A 14 -10.45 35.20 22.36
C ARG A 14 -9.20 34.40 22.00
N ARG A 15 -8.11 34.57 22.76
CA ARG A 15 -6.85 33.83 22.54
C ARG A 15 -6.99 32.35 22.90
N GLY A 16 -7.70 32.05 24.00
CA GLY A 16 -8.03 30.67 24.37
C GLY A 16 -8.89 29.98 23.32
N LEU A 17 -9.90 30.67 22.78
CA LEU A 17 -10.75 30.14 21.71
C LEU A 17 -9.96 29.83 20.43
N TRP A 18 -9.04 30.71 20.03
CA TRP A 18 -8.20 30.48 18.85
C TRP A 18 -7.27 29.27 19.02
N ILE A 19 -6.73 29.04 20.22
CA ILE A 19 -5.90 27.86 20.50
C ILE A 19 -6.71 26.57 20.35
N VAL A 20 -7.94 26.54 20.87
CA VAL A 20 -8.82 25.36 20.77
C VAL A 20 -9.21 25.08 19.31
N VAL A 21 -9.54 26.12 18.54
CA VAL A 21 -9.84 25.97 17.11
C VAL A 21 -8.63 25.44 16.34
N VAL A 22 -7.44 26.02 16.56
CA VAL A 22 -6.21 25.59 15.89
C VAL A 22 -5.84 24.15 16.27
N ALA A 23 -5.89 23.81 17.57
CA ALA A 23 -5.64 22.46 18.05
C ALA A 23 -6.67 21.45 17.49
N GLY A 24 -7.94 21.84 17.43
CA GLY A 24 -9.01 21.05 16.81
C GLY A 24 -8.78 20.81 15.32
N THR A 25 -8.37 21.85 14.58
CA THR A 25 -8.05 21.72 13.15
C THR A 25 -6.80 20.88 12.89
N LEU A 26 -5.76 21.01 13.71
CA LEU A 26 -4.55 20.17 13.60
C LEU A 26 -4.85 18.71 13.94
N ALA A 27 -5.65 18.46 14.97
CA ALA A 27 -6.08 17.10 15.33
C ALA A 27 -6.97 16.47 14.24
N ALA A 28 -7.92 17.23 13.68
CA ALA A 28 -8.79 16.77 12.61
C ALA A 28 -8.03 16.53 11.30
N ALA A 29 -7.11 17.43 10.93
CA ALA A 29 -6.24 17.26 9.77
C ALA A 29 -5.32 16.04 9.93
N GLY A 30 -4.75 15.85 11.13
CA GLY A 30 -3.97 14.64 11.46
C GLY A 30 -4.79 13.38 11.21
N ASN A 31 -5.99 13.27 11.80
CA ASN A 31 -6.82 12.07 11.65
C ASN A 31 -7.28 11.79 10.20
N ALA A 32 -7.39 12.83 9.36
CA ALA A 32 -7.78 12.70 7.95
C ALA A 32 -6.62 12.36 7.00
N LEU A 33 -5.40 12.84 7.28
CA LEU A 33 -4.21 12.63 6.43
C LEU A 33 -3.36 11.42 6.84
N LEU A 34 -3.41 11.01 8.11
CA LEU A 34 -2.65 9.85 8.61
C LEU A 34 -3.01 8.51 7.93
N PRO A 35 -4.28 8.21 7.58
CA PRO A 35 -4.63 6.92 6.98
C PRO A 35 -4.01 6.72 5.60
N GLU A 36 -3.92 7.78 4.77
CA GLU A 36 -3.35 7.66 3.43
C GLU A 36 -1.84 7.41 3.47
N LEU A 37 -1.12 8.05 4.38
CA LEU A 37 0.31 7.79 4.58
C LEU A 37 0.57 6.36 5.08
N ALA A 38 -0.35 5.77 5.85
CA ALA A 38 -0.23 4.40 6.34
C ALA A 38 -0.51 3.33 5.25
N THR A 39 -1.12 3.69 4.12
CA THR A 39 -1.36 2.76 3.00
C THR A 39 -0.15 2.60 2.08
N VAL A 40 0.78 3.55 2.09
CA VAL A 40 2.06 3.44 1.36
C VAL A 40 2.95 2.45 2.10
N GLY A 41 3.10 1.25 1.52
CA GLY A 41 3.88 0.16 2.12
C GLY A 41 3.04 -0.93 2.79
N LYS A 42 1.74 -1.02 2.50
CA LYS A 42 0.92 -2.12 3.00
C LYS A 42 1.37 -3.45 2.39
N GLU A 43 1.75 -4.37 3.28
CA GLU A 43 2.08 -5.74 2.94
C GLU A 43 0.88 -6.45 2.30
N ARG A 44 1.16 -7.29 1.30
CA ARG A 44 0.13 -8.01 0.55
C ARG A 44 0.55 -9.43 0.20
N ILE A 45 -0.46 -10.24 -0.13
CA ILE A 45 -0.30 -11.59 -0.66
C ILE A 45 -0.64 -11.53 -2.14
N ALA A 46 0.29 -11.97 -2.99
CA ALA A 46 0.07 -12.03 -4.43
C ALA A 46 -0.55 -13.36 -4.83
N VAL A 47 -1.34 -13.37 -5.91
CA VAL A 47 -1.98 -14.57 -6.44
C VAL A 47 -1.63 -14.71 -7.92
N VAL A 48 -0.95 -15.81 -8.27
CA VAL A 48 -0.65 -16.20 -9.65
C VAL A 48 -1.66 -17.27 -10.05
N ARG A 49 -2.32 -17.11 -11.20
CA ARG A 49 -3.32 -18.08 -11.69
C ARG A 49 -2.79 -18.80 -12.92
N ILE A 50 -2.86 -20.14 -12.89
CA ILE A 50 -2.54 -20.99 -14.03
C ILE A 50 -3.83 -21.68 -14.44
N GLU A 51 -4.44 -21.21 -15.53
CA GLU A 51 -5.75 -21.66 -15.99
C GLU A 51 -5.65 -22.25 -17.41
N GLY A 52 -6.26 -23.40 -17.62
CA GLY A 52 -6.22 -24.10 -18.91
C GLY A 52 -4.87 -24.77 -19.21
N PRO A 53 -4.65 -25.26 -20.46
CA PRO A 53 -3.44 -25.99 -20.82
C PRO A 53 -2.16 -25.13 -20.72
N ILE A 54 -1.09 -25.70 -20.17
CA ILE A 54 0.22 -25.05 -20.03
C ILE A 54 0.99 -25.18 -21.36
N LEU A 55 0.81 -24.22 -22.26
CA LEU A 55 1.50 -24.22 -23.57
C LEU A 55 2.83 -23.46 -23.53
N ASP A 56 2.93 -22.46 -22.68
CA ASP A 56 4.12 -21.67 -22.43
C ASP A 56 4.24 -21.32 -20.93
N SER A 57 5.43 -20.90 -20.53
CA SER A 57 5.80 -20.59 -19.14
C SER A 57 5.95 -19.10 -18.86
N ARG A 58 6.18 -18.29 -19.91
CA ARG A 58 6.73 -16.92 -19.80
C ARG A 58 5.89 -16.05 -18.88
N SER A 59 4.59 -16.00 -19.14
CA SER A 59 3.66 -15.19 -18.34
C SER A 59 3.70 -15.52 -16.85
N THR A 60 3.70 -16.82 -16.52
CA THR A 60 3.74 -17.30 -15.13
C THR A 60 5.09 -17.06 -14.48
N VAL A 61 6.19 -17.30 -15.22
CA VAL A 61 7.55 -17.08 -14.72
C VAL A 61 7.80 -15.60 -14.44
N ASP A 62 7.43 -14.71 -15.38
CA ASP A 62 7.60 -13.27 -15.23
C ASP A 62 6.81 -12.72 -14.03
N GLU A 63 5.58 -13.20 -13.83
CA GLU A 63 4.75 -12.81 -12.70
C GLU A 63 5.33 -13.30 -11.36
N LEU A 64 5.81 -14.54 -11.30
CA LEU A 64 6.49 -15.09 -10.13
C LEU A 64 7.75 -14.30 -9.78
N GLU A 65 8.57 -13.96 -10.77
CA GLU A 65 9.78 -13.16 -10.56
C GLU A 65 9.43 -11.73 -10.13
N SER A 66 8.44 -11.10 -10.75
CA SER A 66 7.99 -9.76 -10.37
C SER A 66 7.55 -9.71 -8.90
N TYR A 67 6.76 -10.67 -8.46
CA TYR A 67 6.34 -10.77 -7.05
C TYR A 67 7.46 -11.19 -6.11
N GLY A 68 8.42 -12.00 -6.57
CA GLY A 68 9.61 -12.37 -5.82
C GLY A 68 10.45 -11.15 -5.43
N HIS A 69 10.64 -10.23 -6.37
CA HIS A 69 11.43 -9.01 -6.18
C HIS A 69 10.68 -7.89 -5.44
N ASP A 70 9.37 -8.01 -5.20
CA ASP A 70 8.59 -6.99 -4.50
C ASP A 70 8.68 -7.17 -2.96
N PRO A 71 9.27 -6.22 -2.20
CA PRO A 71 9.41 -6.33 -0.75
C PRO A 71 8.08 -6.24 0.04
N LEU A 72 7.03 -5.71 -0.58
CA LEU A 72 5.67 -5.63 -0.02
C LEU A 72 4.88 -6.92 -0.22
N VAL A 73 5.29 -7.79 -1.15
CA VAL A 73 4.69 -9.13 -1.31
C VAL A 73 5.33 -10.09 -0.31
N LYS A 74 4.55 -10.49 0.70
CA LYS A 74 5.02 -11.39 1.77
C LYS A 74 4.79 -12.86 1.48
N ALA A 75 3.86 -13.17 0.60
CA ALA A 75 3.59 -14.53 0.15
C ALA A 75 3.02 -14.50 -1.27
N ILE A 76 3.25 -15.60 -2.00
CA ILE A 76 2.67 -15.84 -3.32
C ILE A 76 1.83 -17.11 -3.23
N VAL A 77 0.58 -17.02 -3.66
CA VAL A 77 -0.33 -18.16 -3.78
C VAL A 77 -0.49 -18.50 -5.26
N ILE A 78 -0.18 -19.74 -5.62
CA ILE A 78 -0.36 -20.21 -7.00
C ILE A 78 -1.67 -21.00 -7.05
N ARG A 79 -2.67 -20.47 -7.75
CA ARG A 79 -3.95 -21.13 -7.99
C ARG A 79 -3.90 -21.83 -9.33
N ILE A 80 -4.01 -23.15 -9.31
CA ILE A 80 -3.89 -23.99 -10.51
C ILE A 80 -5.27 -24.58 -10.82
N ASP A 81 -5.75 -24.29 -12.01
CA ASP A 81 -6.92 -24.91 -12.64
C ASP A 81 -6.54 -25.31 -14.07
N SER A 82 -5.71 -26.35 -14.18
CA SER A 82 -5.06 -26.76 -15.41
C SER A 82 -5.06 -28.28 -15.57
N PRO A 83 -5.33 -28.81 -16.78
CA PRO A 83 -5.13 -30.23 -17.08
C PRO A 83 -3.65 -30.60 -17.28
N GLY A 84 -2.72 -29.66 -17.13
CA GLY A 84 -1.30 -29.81 -17.48
C GLY A 84 -0.99 -29.27 -18.87
N GLY A 85 0.06 -29.79 -19.52
CA GLY A 85 0.47 -29.33 -20.85
C GLY A 85 1.90 -29.71 -21.18
N GLY A 86 2.65 -28.78 -21.76
CA GLY A 86 4.05 -28.97 -22.13
C GLY A 86 4.93 -29.25 -20.91
N VAL A 87 5.70 -30.33 -20.97
CA VAL A 87 6.66 -30.71 -19.91
C VAL A 87 7.72 -29.62 -19.72
N ALA A 88 8.25 -29.07 -20.82
CA ALA A 88 9.25 -27.99 -20.75
C ALA A 88 8.69 -26.74 -20.06
N ALA A 89 7.51 -26.27 -20.48
CA ALA A 89 6.86 -25.11 -19.86
C ALA A 89 6.57 -25.34 -18.36
N SER A 90 6.09 -26.53 -18.00
CA SER A 90 5.84 -26.91 -16.61
C SER A 90 7.14 -26.95 -15.78
N GLN A 91 8.24 -27.43 -16.37
CA GLN A 91 9.54 -27.49 -15.71
C GLN A 91 10.13 -26.09 -15.48
N GLU A 92 9.94 -25.17 -16.42
CA GLU A 92 10.36 -23.78 -16.29
C GLU A 92 9.60 -23.07 -15.15
N ILE A 93 8.27 -23.26 -15.09
CA ILE A 93 7.44 -22.74 -13.98
C ILE A 93 7.92 -23.32 -12.64
N TYR A 94 8.15 -24.62 -12.56
CA TYR A 94 8.66 -25.28 -11.35
C TYR A 94 10.01 -24.68 -10.90
N ASN A 95 10.93 -24.47 -11.85
CA ASN A 95 12.23 -23.88 -11.56
C ASN A 95 12.10 -22.43 -11.05
N ALA A 96 11.22 -21.63 -11.65
CA ALA A 96 10.93 -20.27 -11.19
C ALA A 96 10.37 -20.25 -9.76
N VAL A 97 9.43 -21.16 -9.44
CA VAL A 97 8.90 -21.30 -8.07
C VAL A 97 10.02 -21.62 -7.08
N LYS A 98 10.94 -22.54 -7.42
CA LYS A 98 12.08 -22.85 -6.54
C LYS A 98 13.02 -21.67 -6.35
N ARG A 99 13.30 -20.91 -7.42
CA ARG A 99 14.16 -19.72 -7.38
C ARG A 99 13.55 -18.65 -6.46
N VAL A 100 12.30 -18.28 -6.70
CA VAL A 100 11.59 -17.28 -5.88
C VAL A 100 11.49 -17.71 -4.41
N ARG A 101 11.29 -19.01 -4.13
CA ARG A 101 11.29 -19.54 -2.77
C ARG A 101 12.67 -19.43 -2.09
N ALA A 102 13.76 -19.50 -2.84
CA ALA A 102 15.10 -19.38 -2.27
C ALA A 102 15.46 -17.91 -1.94
N GLU A 103 14.79 -16.96 -2.58
CA GLU A 103 15.02 -15.52 -2.44
C GLU A 103 14.10 -14.84 -1.40
N LYS A 104 12.99 -15.50 -1.01
CA LYS A 104 12.06 -15.06 0.05
C LYS A 104 12.29 -15.77 1.36
#